data_AF-A0A941FF84-F1
#
_entry.id   AF-A0A941FF84-F1
#
_cell.length_a   1.000
_cell.length_b   1.000
_cell.length_c   1.000
_cell.angle_alpha   90.00
_cell.angle_beta   90.00
_cell.angle_gamma   90.00
#
_symmetry.space_group_name_H-M   'P 1'
#
loop_
_entity.id
_entity.type
_entity.pdbx_description
1 polymer ?
#
loop_
_entity_poly.entity_id
_entity_poly.type
_entity_poly.pdbx_seq_one_letter_code
_entity_poly.pdbx_strand_id
1 'polypeptide(L)'
;MPLGFGPGSPAAPNPHLRELKETVRTLLDLDDDTAVMIRQLACTEPGCPPLETVVAVLPMNGPARRWTLHRPTDEITEDDLKAVLLATAPEGA
;
A
#
# COMPACT_ATOMS: atom_id res chain seq x y z
N MET A 1 3.35 -7.01 -31.66
CA MET A 1 3.04 -7.97 -30.58
C MET A 1 2.28 -7.22 -29.50
N PRO A 2 1.03 -7.53 -29.16
CA PRO A 2 0.27 -6.74 -28.21
C PRO A 2 0.43 -7.32 -26.80
N LEU A 3 1.09 -6.60 -25.91
CA LEU A 3 0.90 -6.79 -24.46
C LEU A 3 0.28 -5.51 -23.94
N GLY A 4 -1.02 -5.38 -24.19
CA GLY A 4 -1.86 -4.43 -23.48
C GLY A 4 -2.19 -5.02 -22.12
N PHE A 5 -1.50 -4.57 -21.08
CA PHE A 5 -2.02 -4.59 -19.72
C PHE A 5 -2.50 -3.17 -19.44
N GLY A 6 -3.81 -2.97 -19.56
CA GLY A 6 -4.44 -1.68 -19.30
C GLY A 6 -4.17 -1.24 -17.86
N PRO A 7 -4.06 0.09 -17.61
CA PRO A 7 -3.81 0.62 -16.28
C PRO A 7 -4.91 0.10 -15.35
N GLY A 8 -4.50 -0.54 -14.26
CA GLY A 8 -5.39 -1.20 -13.31
C GLY A 8 -6.59 -0.32 -12.96
N SER A 9 -7.79 -0.88 -13.11
CA SER A 9 -9.07 -0.22 -12.90
C SER A 9 -9.05 0.73 -11.70
N PRO A 10 -9.39 2.03 -11.86
CA PRO A 10 -9.54 2.90 -10.72
C PRO A 10 -10.79 2.45 -9.96
N ALA A 11 -10.58 1.68 -8.89
CA ALA A 11 -11.49 1.73 -7.75
C ALA A 11 -11.78 3.21 -7.48
N ALA A 12 -13.06 3.56 -7.30
CA ALA A 12 -13.57 4.94 -7.26
C ALA A 12 -12.57 5.94 -6.66
N PRO A 13 -12.42 7.15 -7.24
CA PRO A 13 -11.37 8.09 -6.86
C PRO A 13 -11.57 8.58 -5.43
N ASN A 14 -11.03 7.84 -4.47
CA ASN A 14 -10.78 8.37 -3.15
C ASN A 14 -9.44 9.12 -3.26
N PRO A 15 -9.46 10.47 -3.23
CA PRO A 15 -8.27 11.28 -3.45
C PRO A 15 -7.18 10.93 -2.44
N HIS A 16 -7.56 10.65 -1.20
CA HIS A 16 -6.65 10.28 -0.13
C HIS A 16 -5.92 8.96 -0.42
N LEU A 17 -6.65 7.92 -0.84
CA LEU A 17 -6.03 6.65 -1.26
C LEU A 17 -5.06 6.81 -2.43
N ARG A 18 -5.33 7.76 -3.34
CA ARG A 18 -4.44 8.02 -4.46
C ARG A 18 -3.16 8.69 -3.99
N GLU A 19 -3.25 9.70 -3.12
CA GLU A 19 -2.08 10.35 -2.52
C GLU A 19 -1.20 9.33 -1.81
N LEU A 20 -1.79 8.50 -0.94
CA LEU A 20 -1.06 7.45 -0.24
C LEU A 20 -0.32 6.51 -1.21
N LYS A 21 -0.97 6.04 -2.28
CA LYS A 21 -0.33 5.17 -3.28
C LYS A 21 0.84 5.85 -3.99
N GLU A 22 0.70 7.12 -4.36
CA GLU A 22 1.76 7.89 -5.02
C GLU A 22 2.94 8.14 -4.07
N THR A 23 2.66 8.41 -2.80
CA THR A 23 3.70 8.50 -1.75
C THR A 23 4.45 7.18 -1.60
N VAL A 24 3.74 6.03 -1.52
CA VAL A 24 4.38 4.71 -1.45
C VAL A 24 5.28 4.47 -2.66
N ARG A 25 4.80 4.78 -3.87
CA ARG A 25 5.57 4.65 -5.12
C ARG A 25 6.83 5.50 -5.11
N THR A 26 6.70 6.76 -4.69
CA THR A 26 7.80 7.72 -4.64
C THR A 26 8.85 7.31 -3.59
N LEU A 27 8.42 6.87 -2.41
CA LEU A 27 9.32 6.50 -1.32
C LEU A 27 10.10 5.21 -1.60
N LEU A 28 9.49 4.25 -2.31
CA LEU A 28 10.09 2.97 -2.64
C LEU A 28 10.69 2.92 -4.05
N ASP A 29 10.69 4.05 -4.78
CA ASP A 29 11.16 4.18 -6.16
C ASP A 29 10.57 3.08 -7.07
N LEU A 30 9.24 2.95 -7.05
CA LEU A 30 8.52 1.91 -7.79
C LEU A 30 8.23 2.35 -9.22
N ASP A 31 8.44 1.43 -10.17
CA ASP A 31 8.02 1.60 -11.56
C ASP A 31 6.49 1.47 -11.71
N ASP A 32 5.93 1.99 -12.81
CA ASP A 32 4.49 1.93 -13.10
C ASP A 32 3.97 0.48 -13.24
N ASP A 33 4.86 -0.42 -13.66
CA ASP A 33 4.60 -1.86 -13.75
C ASP A 33 4.41 -2.53 -12.36
N THR A 34 4.78 -1.84 -11.28
CA THR A 34 4.57 -2.31 -9.92
C THR A 34 3.18 -1.98 -9.40
N ALA A 35 2.41 -3.01 -9.06
CA ALA A 35 1.08 -2.86 -8.49
C ALA A 35 1.15 -2.47 -7.00
N VAL A 36 0.53 -1.35 -6.64
CA VAL A 36 0.39 -0.90 -5.25
C VAL A 36 -1.06 -1.04 -4.79
N MET A 37 -1.28 -1.89 -3.79
CA MET A 37 -2.57 -2.12 -3.14
C MET A 37 -2.54 -1.57 -1.72
N ILE A 38 -3.55 -0.78 -1.38
CA ILE A 38 -3.79 -0.32 -0.01
C ILE A 38 -5.19 -0.79 0.35
N ARG A 39 -5.32 -1.57 1.43
CA ARG A 39 -6.60 -2.13 1.88
C ARG A 39 -6.72 -2.01 3.38
N GLN A 40 -7.91 -1.62 3.83
CA GLN A 40 -8.24 -1.60 5.24
C GLN A 40 -8.91 -2.92 5.63
N LEU A 41 -8.48 -3.51 6.74
CA LEU A 41 -9.02 -4.72 7.34
C LEU A 41 -9.50 -4.41 8.75
N ALA A 42 -10.41 -5.24 9.28
CA ALA A 42 -10.85 -5.10 10.66
C ALA A 42 -9.87 -5.82 11.60
N CYS A 43 -9.27 -5.10 12.52
CA CYS A 43 -8.44 -5.70 13.55
C CYS A 43 -9.36 -6.29 14.63
N THR A 44 -9.21 -7.59 14.91
CA THR A 44 -10.02 -8.31 15.91
C THR A 44 -9.24 -8.53 17.22
N GLU A 45 -8.07 -7.91 17.37
CA GLU A 45 -7.25 -8.04 18.57
C GLU A 45 -7.72 -7.12 19.72
N PRO A 46 -7.67 -7.61 20.97
CA PRO A 46 -8.02 -6.82 22.13
C PRO A 46 -6.97 -5.72 22.36
N GLY A 47 -7.36 -4.46 22.13
CA GLY A 47 -6.51 -3.28 22.35
C GLY A 47 -6.03 -2.57 21.08
N CYS A 48 -6.30 -3.12 19.90
CA CYS A 48 -6.05 -2.45 18.63
C CYS A 48 -7.26 -1.63 18.19
N PRO A 49 -7.06 -0.53 17.42
CA PRO A 49 -8.16 0.13 16.74
C PRO A 49 -8.91 -0.88 15.86
N PRO A 50 -10.21 -0.71 15.63
CA PRO A 50 -11.04 -1.69 14.93
C PRO A 50 -10.60 -1.93 13.49
N LEU A 51 -9.71 -1.09 12.95
CA LEU A 51 -9.28 -1.08 11.57
C LEU A 51 -7.77 -0.97 11.49
N GLU A 52 -7.18 -1.81 10.65
CA GLU A 52 -5.78 -1.81 10.25
C GLU A 52 -5.69 -1.62 8.73
N THR A 53 -4.58 -1.09 8.24
CA THR A 53 -4.35 -0.85 6.83
C THR A 53 -3.14 -1.65 6.38
N VAL A 54 -3.33 -2.47 5.36
CA VAL A 54 -2.27 -3.23 4.71
C VAL A 54 -1.92 -2.57 3.40
N VAL A 55 -0.64 -2.24 3.26
CA VAL A 55 -0.01 -1.76 2.03
C VAL A 55 0.76 -2.92 1.42
N ALA A 56 0.37 -3.36 0.24
CA ALA A 56 1.04 -4.42 -0.51
C ALA A 56 1.55 -3.89 -1.84
N VAL A 57 2.83 -4.12 -2.10
CA VAL A 57 3.54 -3.79 -3.32
C VAL A 57 3.89 -5.09 -4.03
N LEU A 58 3.34 -5.28 -5.22
CA LEU A 58 3.52 -6.47 -6.04
C LEU A 58 4.27 -6.06 -7.32
N PRO A 59 5.61 -6.09 -7.33
CA PRO A 59 6.37 -5.89 -8.54
C PRO A 59 6.10 -7.05 -9.51
N MET A 60 6.11 -6.79 -10.82
CA MET A 60 5.95 -7.86 -11.81
C MET A 60 7.10 -8.86 -11.78
N ASN A 61 8.30 -8.39 -11.42
CA ASN A 61 9.49 -9.23 -11.30
C ASN A 61 10.16 -9.00 -9.94
N GLY A 62 9.79 -9.81 -8.95
CA GLY A 62 10.40 -9.79 -7.61
C GLY A 62 9.46 -10.28 -6.51
N PRO A 63 9.93 -10.30 -5.25
CA PRO A 63 9.09 -10.67 -4.12
C PRO A 63 8.03 -9.59 -3.87
N ALA A 64 6.82 -10.05 -3.56
CA ALA A 64 5.77 -9.17 -3.06
C ALA A 64 6.18 -8.65 -1.68
N ARG A 65 5.92 -7.37 -1.43
CA ARG A 65 6.32 -6.67 -0.21
C ARG A 65 5.08 -6.12 0.46
N ARG A 66 4.84 -6.48 1.72
CA ARG A 66 3.67 -6.01 2.46
C ARG A 66 4.07 -5.31 3.75
N TRP A 67 3.28 -4.33 4.13
CA TRP A 67 3.39 -3.58 5.38
C TRP A 67 2.01 -3.46 6.00
N THR A 68 1.92 -3.69 7.30
CA THR A 68 0.67 -3.60 8.06
C THR A 68 0.78 -2.45 9.05
N LEU A 69 -0.19 -1.54 9.00
CA LEU A 69 -0.31 -0.41 9.89
C LEU A 69 -1.57 -0.63 10.74
N HIS A 70 -1.44 -0.61 12.07
CA HIS A 70 -2.59 -0.71 12.99
C HIS A 70 -3.36 0.62 13.08
N ARG A 71 -3.76 1.18 11.93
CA ARG A 71 -4.55 2.40 11.81
C ARG A 71 -5.50 2.34 10.61
N PRO A 72 -6.65 3.02 10.66
CA PRO A 72 -7.54 3.15 9.51
C PRO A 72 -6.87 3.98 8.42
N THR A 73 -7.21 3.71 7.17
CA THR A 73 -6.62 4.39 6.00
C THR A 73 -6.85 5.90 6.04
N ASP A 74 -7.96 6.35 6.64
CA ASP A 74 -8.32 7.78 6.77
C ASP A 74 -7.41 8.56 7.73
N GLU A 75 -6.79 7.88 8.69
CA GLU A 75 -5.86 8.50 9.65
C GLU A 75 -4.38 8.31 9.25
N ILE A 76 -4.12 7.59 8.16
CA ILE A 76 -2.77 7.37 7.69
C ILE A 76 -2.30 8.60 6.93
N THR A 77 -1.16 9.12 7.35
CA THR A 77 -0.50 10.24 6.70
C THR A 77 0.71 9.74 5.90
N GLU A 78 1.22 10.59 5.02
CA GLU A 78 2.45 10.33 4.29
C GLU A 78 3.65 10.06 5.21
N ASP A 79 3.71 10.74 6.35
CA ASP A 79 4.77 10.56 7.35
C ASP A 79 4.66 9.19 8.04
N ASP A 80 3.44 8.73 8.32
CA ASP A 80 3.19 7.40 8.89
C ASP A 80 3.60 6.28 7.91
N LEU A 81 3.22 6.43 6.63
CA LEU A 81 3.69 5.54 5.57
C LEU A 81 5.21 5.55 5.49
N LYS A 82 5.83 6.73 5.49
CA LYS A 82 7.28 6.87 5.44
C LYS A 82 7.96 6.20 6.64
N ALA A 83 7.45 6.42 7.84
CA ALA A 83 7.95 5.80 9.05
C ALA A 83 7.88 4.28 8.95
N VAL A 84 6.75 3.71 8.51
CA VAL A 84 6.59 2.26 8.36
C VAL A 84 7.48 1.71 7.25
N LEU A 85 7.41 2.27 6.05
CA LEU A 85 8.18 1.78 4.89
C LEU A 85 9.70 1.82 5.12
N LEU A 86 10.19 2.79 5.90
CA LEU A 86 11.62 2.93 6.21
C LEU A 86 12.04 2.20 7.49
N ALA A 87 11.16 2.05 8.49
CA ALA A 87 11.51 1.47 9.78
C ALA A 87 11.25 -0.04 9.87
N THR A 88 10.30 -0.58 9.08
CA THR A 88 10.00 -2.01 9.08
C THR A 88 10.32 -2.68 7.75
N ALA A 89 10.88 -3.88 7.84
CA ALA A 89 11.15 -4.70 6.68
C ALA A 89 9.82 -5.17 6.07
N PRO A 90 9.67 -5.13 4.73
CA PRO A 90 8.49 -5.68 4.09
C PRO A 90 8.35 -7.17 4.37
N GLU A 91 7.13 -7.60 4.68
CA GLU A 91 6.80 -9.02 4.80
C GLU A 91 6.50 -9.61 3.41
N GLY A 92 7.37 -10.50 2.95
CA GLY A 92 7.17 -11.29 1.74
C GLY A 92 8.50 -11.74 1.15
N ALA A 93 8.64 -13.05 1.02
CA ALA A 93 9.79 -13.76 0.50
C ALA A 93 9.43 -14.43 -0.83
#